data_AF-A0A661D8D5-F1
#
_entry.id   AF-A0A661D8D5-F1
#
_cell.length_a   1.000
_cell.length_b   1.000
_cell.length_c   1.000
_cell.angle_alpha   90.00
_cell.angle_beta   90.00
_cell.angle_gamma   90.00
#
_symmetry.space_group_name_H-M   'P 1'
#
loop_
_entity.id
_entity.type
_entity.pdbx_description
1 polymer ?
#
loop_
_entity_poly.entity_id
_entity_poly.type
_entity_poly.pdbx_seq_one_letter_code
_entity_poly.pdbx_strand_id
1 'polypeptide(L)' 'MDAFKRCVKISKEIGIFGLVVDAKHEIAKKFYLQYGFHELTAQSLTLFIPTKTIVAMMAE' A
#
# COMPACT_ATOMS: atom_id res chain seq x y z
N MET A 1 8.03 -4.02 5.64
CA MET A 1 7.57 -5.37 5.23
C MET A 1 6.57 -6.00 6.22
N ASP A 2 6.69 -5.83 7.55
CA ASP A 2 5.75 -6.46 8.51
C ASP A 2 4.27 -6.08 8.27
N ALA A 3 3.97 -4.79 8.08
CA ALA A 3 2.61 -4.32 7.82
C ALA A 3 1.97 -5.02 6.60
N PHE A 4 2.72 -5.18 5.52
CA PHE A 4 2.28 -5.91 4.32
C PHE A 4 1.97 -7.38 4.61
N LYS A 5 2.81 -8.08 5.37
CA LYS A 5 2.56 -9.48 5.79
C LYS A 5 1.23 -9.61 6.52
N ARG A 6 0.98 -8.70 7.48
CA ARG A 6 -0.25 -8.70 8.29
C ARG A 6 -1.47 -8.41 7.43
N CYS A 7 -1.40 -7.43 6.53
CA CYS A 7 -2.50 -7.11 5.62
C CYS A 7 -2.83 -8.26 4.67
N VAL A 8 -1.81 -8.91 4.08
CA VAL A 8 -2.02 -10.08 3.21
C VAL A 8 -2.59 -11.27 3.98
N LYS A 9 -2.21 -11.46 5.24
CA LYS A 9 -2.81 -12.51 6.08
C LYS A 9 -4.29 -12.23 6.29
N ILE A 10 -4.63 -11.03 6.75
CA ILE A 10 -6.01 -10.65 7.06
C ILE A 10 -6.88 -10.62 5.78
N SER A 11 -6.32 -10.23 4.62
CA SER A 11 -7.06 -10.17 3.35
C SER A 11 -7.62 -11.51 2.88
N LYS A 12 -7.07 -12.63 3.39
CA LYS A 12 -7.53 -13.99 3.09
C LYS A 12 -8.75 -14.38 3.93
N GLU A 13 -8.97 -13.72 5.06
CA GLU A 13 -10.04 -14.01 6.01
C GLU A 13 -11.21 -13.04 5.84
N ILE A 14 -10.90 -11.76 5.67
CA ILE A 14 -11.87 -10.69 5.41
C ILE A 14 -11.41 -9.95 4.15
N GLY A 15 -12.27 -9.81 3.15
CA GLY A 15 -11.87 -9.28 1.84
C GLY A 15 -11.27 -7.87 1.94
N ILE A 16 -9.94 -7.77 1.83
CA ILE A 16 -9.20 -6.49 1.81
C ILE A 16 -8.61 -6.31 0.42
N PHE A 17 -9.06 -5.26 -0.28
CA PHE A 17 -8.62 -4.98 -1.65
C PHE A 17 -7.31 -4.17 -1.73
N GLY A 18 -6.90 -3.51 -0.65
CA GLY A 18 -5.63 -2.78 -0.59
C GLY A 18 -5.43 -2.00 0.71
N LEU A 19 -4.32 -1.24 0.75
CA LEU A 19 -3.98 -0.35 1.85
C LEU A 19 -4.02 1.09 1.37
N VAL A 20 -4.53 1.97 2.21
CA VAL A 20 -4.45 3.42 2.04
C VAL A 20 -3.49 3.97 3.10
N VAL A 21 -2.64 4.91 2.71
CA VAL A 21 -1.78 5.65 3.64
C VAL A 21 -1.81 7.12 3.32
N ASP A 22 -1.90 7.94 4.37
CA ASP A 22 -1.68 9.38 4.26
C ASP A 22 -0.21 9.67 4.55
N ALA A 23 0.51 10.11 3.52
CA ALA A 23 1.90 10.50 3.65
C ALA A 23 2.00 11.81 4.43
N LYS A 24 2.88 11.84 5.44
CA LYS A 24 3.11 13.03 6.27
C LYS A 24 3.57 14.27 5.47
N HIS A 25 4.32 14.05 4.39
CA HIS A 25 4.88 15.07 3.51
C HIS A 25 5.44 14.43 2.23
N GLU A 26 5.86 15.25 1.26
CA GLU A 26 6.40 14.82 -0.04
C GLU A 26 7.55 13.81 0.04
N ILE A 27 8.44 13.93 1.04
CA ILE A 27 9.52 12.94 1.23
C ILE A 27 8.96 11.55 1.61
N ALA A 28 7.94 11.50 2.48
CA ALA A 28 7.30 10.24 2.87
C ALA A 28 6.52 9.65 1.70
N LYS A 29 5.88 10.49 0.91
CA LYS A 29 5.22 10.09 -0.33
C LYS A 29 6.19 9.38 -1.28
N LYS A 30 7.35 9.98 -1.56
CA LYS A 30 8.39 9.37 -2.41
C LYS A 30 8.83 8.00 -1.89
N PHE A 31 8.96 7.83 -0.58
CA PHE A 31 9.25 6.53 0.03
C PHE A 31 8.16 5.48 -0.29
N TYR A 32 6.88 5.82 -0.13
CA TYR A 32 5.79 4.87 -0.43
C TYR A 32 5.69 4.55 -1.94
N LEU A 33 5.92 5.52 -2.82
CA LEU A 33 5.89 5.30 -4.28
C LEU A 33 6.89 4.22 -4.73
N GLN A 34 8.03 4.08 -4.03
CA GLN A 34 9.02 3.02 -4.31
C GLN A 34 8.47 1.60 -4.08
N TYR A 35 7.42 1.46 -3.28
CA TYR A 35 6.77 0.17 -2.98
C TYR A 35 5.54 -0.10 -3.85
N GLY A 36 5.30 0.68 -4.92
CA GLY A 36 4.17 0.47 -5.82
C GLY A 36 2.84 1.07 -5.34
N PHE A 37 2.88 2.03 -4.41
CA PHE A 37 1.72 2.86 -4.10
C PHE A 37 1.43 3.84 -5.25
N HIS A 38 0.16 4.20 -5.39
CA HIS A 38 -0.36 5.14 -6.37
C HIS A 38 -1.04 6.30 -5.66
N GLU A 39 -0.91 7.50 -6.20
CA GLU A 39 -1.57 8.70 -5.67
C GLU A 39 -3.07 8.68 -5.96
N LEU A 40 -3.87 9.10 -4.97
CA LEU A 40 -5.28 9.38 -5.22
C LEU A 40 -5.42 10.77 -5.84
N THR A 41 -6.18 10.86 -6.94
CA THR A 41 -6.31 12.08 -7.75
C THR A 41 -6.83 13.30 -6.98
N ALA A 42 -7.64 13.08 -5.95
CA ALA A 42 -8.20 14.14 -5.12
C ALA A 42 -7.25 14.61 -4.00
N GLN A 43 -6.28 13.79 -3.59
CA GLN A 43 -5.44 14.03 -2.42
C GLN A 43 -4.02 13.52 -2.69
N SER A 44 -3.12 14.42 -3.09
CA SER A 44 -1.76 14.08 -3.56
C SER A 44 -0.86 13.40 -2.52
N LEU A 45 -1.20 13.52 -1.23
CA LEU A 45 -0.51 12.84 -0.13
C LEU A 45 -1.19 11.54 0.30
N THR A 46 -2.42 11.28 -0.15
CA THR A 46 -3.10 10.01 0.10
C THR A 46 -2.72 9.03 -1.00
N LEU A 47 -2.21 7.89 -0.58
CA LEU A 47 -1.64 6.87 -1.43
C LEU A 47 -2.37 5.54 -1.24
N PHE A 48 -2.49 4.78 -2.31
CA PHE A 48 -3.16 3.49 -2.32
C PHE A 48 -2.28 2.41 -2.95
N ILE A 49 -2.26 1.22 -2.36
CA ILE A 49 -1.64 0.03 -2.94
C ILE A 49 -2.63 -1.15 -2.91
N PRO A 50 -2.87 -1.82 -4.06
CA PRO A 50 -3.70 -3.02 -4.09
C PRO A 50 -3.04 -4.19 -3.36
N THR A 51 -3.82 -5.00 -2.65
CA THR A 51 -3.32 -6.22 -2.01
C THR A 51 -2.66 -7.17 -3.01
N LYS A 52 -3.17 -7.20 -4.26
CA LYS A 52 -2.57 -7.98 -5.37
C LYS A 52 -1.12 -7.58 -5.63
N THR A 53 -0.82 -6.28 -5.63
CA THR A 53 0.54 -5.75 -5.84
C THR A 53 1.45 -6.16 -4.69
N ILE A 54 0.96 -6.07 -3.45
CA ILE A 54 1.69 -6.50 -2.26
C ILE A 54 2.04 -7.99 -2.35
N VAL A 55 1.07 -8.85 -2.70
CA VAL A 55 1.31 -10.30 -2.83
C VAL A 55 2.36 -10.61 -3.89
N ALA A 56 2.31 -9.92 -5.04
CA ALA A 56 3.29 -10.10 -6.11
C ALA A 56 4.72 -9.73 -5.67
N MET A 57 4.88 -8.58 -5.00
CA MET A 57 6.19 -8.14 -4.49
C MET A 57 6.75 -9.03 -3.37
N MET A 58 5.89 -9.77 -2.68
CA MET A 58 6.26 -10.64 -1.56
C MET A 58 6.49 -12.10 -1.95
N ALA A 59 6.21 -12.46 -3.21
CA ALA A 59 6.44 -13.79 -3.76
C ALA A 59 7.86 -13.96 -4.32
N GLU A 60 8.62 -12.86 -4.44
CA GLU A 60 10.06 -12.79 -4.70
C GLU A 60 10.86 -12.79 -3.39
#